data_AF-A0A957VLP1-F1
#
_entry.id   AF-A0A957VLP1-F1
#
_cell.length_a   1.000
_cell.length_b   1.000
_cell.length_c   1.000
_cell.angle_alpha   90.00
_cell.angle_beta   90.00
_cell.angle_gamma   90.00
#
_symmetry.space_group_name_H-M   'P 1'
#
loop_
_entity.id
_entity.type
_entity.pdbx_description
1 polymer ?
#
loop_
_entity_poly.entity_id
_entity_poly.type
_entity_poly.pdbx_seq_one_letter_code
_entity_poly.pdbx_strand_id
1 'polypeptide(L)'
;AANAAGAQATVQAPAADAPQAVIVAPGNLRTIAATEALPVTVAATAGQGLRQIVLAVDGADVGVIDFAEDEGITRVQRNLTIPLTAVGVHTLVARATDWSGATQTTLFPITVTIDGAPPTVTLDTNEVTPADTWQLGSDMLRFHGTATDDIGLAAVKIQVDGGPFVNALFANGAWRAALPVTDPEGRDLPLVVQAMDFAGHVTEVSRTVATQLSVADAPDTAIATGPADPSDVNSATFTFTGLPGGRDVAAFECRLDGGAFAPCASPQNYADLSQGSHTFAVRAVDESGFVDLTPAQFTWAVNTGALAATITAAPASSTSDRNATFSFTGSPDIAGFECALDGSSFAACTSPRSYTGLADGEHTFLVRGLDALGNRGAPARHVWVVTNTPPVAVNQTVTTVKNRAVVITLAATDSDALTYELVDLPAHGFVQFTGADTVRYTPETDFIGVDTFTFRAGDGWSVSTPGTIVVQVNDGAAPSQHVVFLPIASK
;
A
#
# COMPACT_ATOMS: atom_id res chain seq x y z
N ALA A 1 -41.67 -63.61 -28.38
CA ALA A 1 -41.00 -63.89 -27.10
C ALA A 1 -40.94 -62.60 -26.30
N ALA A 2 -41.12 -62.69 -24.99
CA ALA A 2 -41.52 -61.63 -24.07
C ALA A 2 -40.72 -60.32 -24.11
N ASN A 3 -41.46 -59.21 -23.96
CA ASN A 3 -40.99 -57.89 -23.56
C ASN A 3 -40.37 -57.94 -22.16
N ALA A 4 -39.21 -57.30 -21.98
CA ALA A 4 -38.72 -56.84 -20.68
C ALA A 4 -38.34 -55.36 -20.84
N ALA A 5 -39.32 -54.48 -20.69
CA ALA A 5 -39.10 -53.06 -20.50
C ALA A 5 -38.58 -52.85 -19.08
N GLY A 6 -37.34 -52.37 -18.95
CA GLY A 6 -36.77 -51.94 -17.68
C GLY A 6 -37.61 -50.81 -17.10
N ALA A 7 -38.09 -51.00 -15.87
CA ALA A 7 -38.71 -49.94 -15.10
C ALA A 7 -37.65 -48.88 -14.78
N GLN A 8 -37.70 -47.77 -15.52
CA GLN A 8 -37.12 -46.52 -15.04
C GLN A 8 -37.93 -46.09 -13.83
N ALA A 9 -37.32 -46.12 -12.65
CA ALA A 9 -37.88 -45.48 -11.46
C ALA A 9 -37.97 -43.98 -11.73
N THR A 10 -39.14 -43.52 -12.14
CA THR A 10 -39.49 -42.11 -12.19
C THR A 10 -39.42 -41.57 -10.77
N VAL A 11 -38.43 -40.73 -10.48
CA VAL A 11 -38.43 -39.90 -9.27
C VAL A 11 -39.64 -38.97 -9.41
N GLN A 12 -40.71 -39.31 -8.70
CA GLN A 12 -41.95 -38.56 -8.70
C GLN A 12 -41.66 -37.17 -8.11
N ALA A 13 -41.99 -36.11 -8.84
CA ALA A 13 -41.94 -34.76 -8.30
C ALA A 13 -42.81 -34.70 -7.03
N PRO A 14 -42.33 -34.06 -5.95
CA PRO A 14 -43.09 -34.00 -4.70
C PRO A 14 -44.47 -33.40 -4.99
N ALA A 15 -45.51 -33.95 -4.35
CA ALA A 15 -46.85 -33.38 -4.41
C ALA A 15 -46.78 -31.89 -4.02
N ALA A 16 -47.57 -31.03 -4.67
CA ALA A 16 -47.45 -29.57 -4.55
C ALA A 16 -47.60 -29.02 -3.12
N ASP A 17 -48.08 -29.84 -2.17
CA ASP A 17 -48.28 -29.50 -0.75
C ASP A 17 -47.45 -30.36 0.23
N ALA A 18 -46.54 -31.21 -0.25
CA ALA A 18 -45.72 -32.06 0.60
C ALA A 18 -44.78 -31.21 1.50
N PRO A 19 -44.55 -31.61 2.76
CA PRO A 19 -43.62 -30.91 3.63
C PRO A 19 -42.21 -30.96 3.03
N GLN A 20 -41.41 -29.92 3.17
CA GLN A 20 -40.02 -29.85 2.70
C GLN A 20 -39.12 -29.32 3.82
N ALA A 21 -37.89 -29.83 3.88
CA ALA A 21 -36.84 -29.31 4.75
C ALA A 21 -35.55 -29.08 3.94
N VAL A 22 -34.80 -28.03 4.30
CA VAL A 22 -33.48 -27.70 3.76
C VAL A 22 -32.56 -27.26 4.89
N ILE A 23 -31.33 -27.74 4.89
CA ILE A 23 -30.27 -27.23 5.76
C ILE A 23 -29.66 -25.99 5.09
N VAL A 24 -29.73 -24.85 5.78
CA VAL A 24 -29.24 -23.55 5.32
C VAL A 24 -27.78 -23.34 5.75
N ALA A 25 -27.40 -23.83 6.93
CA ALA A 25 -26.05 -23.81 7.45
C ALA A 25 -25.79 -25.04 8.33
N PRO A 26 -24.58 -25.63 8.32
CA PRO A 26 -23.42 -25.24 7.51
C PRO A 26 -23.62 -25.52 6.01
N GLY A 27 -22.80 -24.88 5.17
CA GLY A 27 -22.79 -25.14 3.73
C GLY A 27 -22.21 -26.53 3.41
N ASN A 28 -22.50 -27.03 2.21
CA ASN A 28 -21.98 -28.33 1.76
C ASN A 28 -20.46 -28.31 1.58
N LEU A 29 -19.82 -29.44 1.87
CA LEU A 29 -18.37 -29.67 1.78
C LEU A 29 -17.53 -28.68 2.61
N ARG A 30 -18.07 -28.23 3.74
CA ARG A 30 -17.35 -27.41 4.71
C ARG A 30 -16.52 -28.29 5.62
N THR A 31 -15.26 -27.89 5.84
CA THR A 31 -14.45 -28.37 6.95
C THR A 31 -14.68 -27.47 8.17
N ILE A 32 -14.87 -28.06 9.34
CA ILE A 32 -15.23 -27.37 10.57
C ILE A 32 -14.37 -27.95 11.70
N ALA A 33 -13.79 -27.08 12.53
CA ALA A 33 -13.07 -27.49 13.73
C ALA A 33 -14.01 -28.26 14.68
N ALA A 34 -13.50 -29.32 15.30
CA ALA A 34 -14.22 -30.12 16.26
C ALA A 34 -14.59 -29.26 17.47
N THR A 35 -15.86 -28.99 17.61
CA THR A 35 -16.45 -28.32 18.77
C THR A 35 -17.40 -29.28 19.48
N GLU A 36 -17.74 -29.01 20.73
CA GLU A 36 -18.71 -29.82 21.48
C GLU A 36 -20.13 -29.80 20.84
N ALA A 37 -20.37 -28.85 19.93
CA ALA A 37 -21.69 -28.56 19.41
C ALA A 37 -21.59 -27.87 18.04
N LEU A 38 -22.28 -28.44 17.03
CA LEU A 38 -22.39 -27.86 15.69
C LEU A 38 -23.71 -27.08 15.56
N PRO A 39 -23.69 -25.75 15.32
CA PRO A 39 -24.89 -25.00 14.99
C PRO A 39 -25.39 -25.36 13.58
N VAL A 40 -26.65 -25.73 13.47
CA VAL A 40 -27.34 -26.08 12.23
C VAL A 40 -28.58 -25.22 12.06
N THR A 41 -28.68 -24.52 10.94
CA THR A 41 -29.88 -23.76 10.57
C THR A 41 -30.70 -24.57 9.58
N VAL A 42 -31.97 -24.81 9.89
CA VAL A 42 -32.90 -25.53 9.01
C VAL A 42 -34.06 -24.63 8.65
N ALA A 43 -34.47 -24.66 7.39
CA ALA A 43 -35.71 -24.09 6.90
C ALA A 43 -36.66 -25.21 6.49
N ALA A 44 -37.95 -25.06 6.81
CA ALA A 44 -38.97 -26.01 6.40
C ALA A 44 -40.29 -25.33 6.02
N THR A 45 -41.06 -26.00 5.18
CA THR A 45 -42.38 -25.58 4.69
C THR A 45 -43.33 -26.76 4.61
N ALA A 46 -44.63 -26.58 4.86
CA ALA A 46 -45.64 -27.62 4.66
C ALA A 46 -47.02 -27.01 4.36
N GLY A 47 -47.77 -27.60 3.42
CA GLY A 47 -49.10 -27.13 3.05
C GLY A 47 -50.16 -27.35 4.15
N GLN A 48 -50.04 -28.44 4.92
CA GLN A 48 -50.97 -28.80 6.01
C GLN A 48 -50.46 -28.38 7.41
N GLY A 49 -49.50 -27.46 7.49
CA GLY A 49 -48.85 -27.07 8.73
C GLY A 49 -47.78 -28.08 9.17
N LEU A 50 -46.67 -27.58 9.69
CA LEU A 50 -45.55 -28.36 10.20
C LEU A 50 -45.92 -28.95 11.56
N ARG A 51 -45.70 -30.25 11.72
CA ARG A 51 -45.80 -30.95 13.00
C ARG A 51 -44.42 -31.10 13.64
N GLN A 52 -43.42 -31.49 12.85
CA GLN A 52 -42.08 -31.78 13.36
C GLN A 52 -40.99 -31.55 12.30
N ILE A 53 -39.82 -31.12 12.75
CA ILE A 53 -38.56 -31.19 11.99
C ILE A 53 -37.58 -32.05 12.77
N VAL A 54 -36.98 -33.04 12.12
CA VAL A 54 -35.95 -33.91 12.70
C VAL A 54 -34.63 -33.71 11.96
N LEU A 55 -33.55 -33.49 12.71
CA LEU A 55 -32.19 -33.48 12.21
C LEU A 55 -31.54 -34.84 12.45
N ALA A 56 -30.88 -35.37 11.42
CA ALA A 56 -30.10 -36.59 11.51
C ALA A 56 -28.64 -36.36 11.07
N VAL A 57 -27.72 -37.00 11.78
CA VAL A 57 -26.30 -37.12 11.43
C VAL A 57 -26.02 -38.58 11.14
N ASP A 58 -25.46 -38.88 9.96
CA ASP A 58 -25.13 -40.23 9.52
C ASP A 58 -26.28 -41.24 9.66
N GLY A 59 -27.51 -40.75 9.50
CA GLY A 59 -28.74 -41.53 9.61
C GLY A 59 -29.30 -41.70 11.04
N ALA A 60 -28.60 -41.21 12.07
CA ALA A 60 -29.11 -41.17 13.44
C ALA A 60 -29.79 -39.83 13.73
N ASP A 61 -31.03 -39.84 14.23
CA ASP A 61 -31.74 -38.63 14.63
C ASP A 61 -31.05 -38.01 15.88
N VAL A 62 -30.62 -36.75 15.78
CA VAL A 62 -29.83 -36.04 16.80
C VAL A 62 -30.51 -34.77 17.34
N GLY A 63 -31.62 -34.36 16.74
CA GLY A 63 -32.36 -33.17 17.16
C GLY A 63 -33.77 -33.14 16.61
N VAL A 64 -34.70 -32.59 17.38
CA VAL A 64 -36.12 -32.54 17.05
C VAL A 64 -36.67 -31.15 17.39
N ILE A 65 -37.49 -30.61 16.50
CA ILE A 65 -38.29 -29.40 16.74
C ILE A 65 -39.76 -29.80 16.53
N ASP A 66 -40.54 -29.69 17.59
CA ASP A 66 -41.99 -29.93 17.55
C ASP A 66 -42.74 -28.58 17.46
N PHE A 67 -43.87 -28.60 16.75
CA PHE A 67 -44.78 -27.46 16.61
C PHE A 67 -46.16 -27.86 17.14
N ALA A 68 -46.93 -26.89 17.65
CA ALA A 68 -48.30 -27.16 18.06
C ALA A 68 -49.27 -26.94 16.89
N GLU A 69 -50.33 -27.77 16.82
CA GLU A 69 -51.28 -27.75 15.69
C GLU A 69 -52.04 -26.42 15.60
N ASP A 70 -52.34 -25.82 16.75
CA ASP A 70 -53.05 -24.53 16.89
C ASP A 70 -52.21 -23.31 16.46
N GLU A 71 -50.89 -23.45 16.34
CA GLU A 71 -50.01 -22.39 15.85
C GLU A 71 -50.07 -22.21 14.32
N GLY A 72 -50.56 -23.22 13.58
CA GLY A 72 -50.72 -23.14 12.13
C GLY A 72 -49.43 -22.84 11.35
N ILE A 73 -48.27 -23.27 11.86
CA ILE A 73 -46.95 -22.95 11.28
C ILE A 73 -46.77 -23.66 9.93
N THR A 74 -46.86 -22.93 8.83
CA THR A 74 -46.66 -23.50 7.47
C THR A 74 -45.26 -23.28 6.91
N ARG A 75 -44.48 -22.37 7.49
CA ARG A 75 -43.08 -22.09 7.11
C ARG A 75 -42.26 -21.63 8.32
N VAL A 76 -41.03 -22.12 8.41
CA VAL A 76 -40.14 -21.77 9.52
C VAL A 76 -38.67 -21.79 9.12
N GLN A 77 -37.86 -21.03 9.85
CA GLN A 77 -36.42 -21.19 9.92
C GLN A 77 -36.02 -21.26 11.41
N ARG A 78 -35.21 -22.25 11.78
CA ARG A 78 -34.78 -22.49 13.16
C ARG A 78 -33.31 -22.86 13.21
N ASN A 79 -32.67 -22.49 14.31
CA ASN A 79 -31.32 -22.93 14.64
C ASN A 79 -31.42 -24.04 15.68
N LEU A 80 -30.69 -25.12 15.45
CA LEU A 80 -30.45 -26.18 16.41
C LEU A 80 -28.95 -26.28 16.65
N THR A 81 -28.59 -26.78 17.83
CA THR A 81 -27.22 -27.16 18.12
C THR A 81 -27.21 -28.66 18.32
N ILE A 82 -26.44 -29.37 17.52
CA ILE A 82 -26.34 -30.83 17.58
C ILE A 82 -24.98 -31.26 18.14
N PRO A 83 -24.92 -32.31 18.97
CA PRO A 83 -23.65 -32.83 19.45
C PRO A 83 -22.94 -33.55 18.30
N LEU A 84 -21.78 -33.04 17.87
CA LEU A 84 -20.98 -33.65 16.82
C LEU A 84 -19.48 -33.40 17.07
N THR A 85 -18.85 -34.33 17.80
CA THR A 85 -17.43 -34.25 18.19
C THR A 85 -16.56 -35.30 17.50
N ALA A 86 -17.17 -36.26 16.81
CA ALA A 86 -16.43 -37.27 16.07
C ALA A 86 -15.71 -36.60 14.89
N VAL A 87 -14.42 -36.90 14.73
CA VAL A 87 -13.61 -36.42 13.60
C VAL A 87 -13.94 -37.26 12.36
N GLY A 88 -13.96 -36.63 11.20
CA GLY A 88 -14.19 -37.27 9.91
C GLY A 88 -15.33 -36.66 9.12
N VAL A 89 -15.75 -37.35 8.07
CA VAL A 89 -16.81 -36.90 7.17
C VAL A 89 -18.17 -37.32 7.73
N HIS A 90 -19.07 -36.36 7.89
CA HIS A 90 -20.43 -36.54 8.40
C HIS A 90 -21.48 -36.05 7.40
N THR A 91 -22.59 -36.76 7.33
CA THR A 91 -23.74 -36.40 6.49
C THR A 91 -24.89 -35.89 7.34
N LEU A 92 -25.29 -34.65 7.09
CA LEU A 92 -26.40 -33.97 7.73
C LEU A 92 -27.64 -34.03 6.85
N VAL A 93 -28.75 -34.39 7.46
CA VAL A 93 -30.05 -34.56 6.81
C VAL A 93 -31.12 -33.91 7.69
N ALA A 94 -32.09 -33.22 7.07
CA ALA A 94 -33.27 -32.73 7.77
C ALA A 94 -34.53 -33.38 7.21
N ARG A 95 -35.51 -33.65 8.08
CA ARG A 95 -36.77 -34.31 7.73
C ARG A 95 -37.93 -33.50 8.30
N ALA A 96 -38.85 -33.06 7.45
CA ALA A 96 -40.06 -32.36 7.88
C ALA A 96 -41.27 -33.29 7.81
N THR A 97 -42.12 -33.22 8.83
CA THR A 97 -43.38 -33.96 8.95
C THR A 97 -44.52 -32.97 9.14
N ASP A 98 -45.61 -33.10 8.37
CA ASP A 98 -46.81 -32.29 8.52
C ASP A 98 -47.86 -32.94 9.44
N TRP A 99 -48.95 -32.23 9.75
CA TRP A 99 -50.04 -32.75 10.58
C TRP A 99 -50.90 -33.84 9.92
N SER A 100 -50.83 -33.99 8.60
CA SER A 100 -51.42 -35.14 7.90
C SER A 100 -50.59 -36.43 8.09
N GLY A 101 -49.35 -36.29 8.58
CA GLY A 101 -48.38 -37.37 8.74
C GLY A 101 -47.49 -37.58 7.52
N ALA A 102 -47.63 -36.78 6.47
CA ALA A 102 -46.70 -36.82 5.34
C ALA A 102 -45.32 -36.38 5.82
N THR A 103 -44.27 -37.01 5.29
CA THR A 103 -42.88 -36.74 5.69
C THR A 103 -42.01 -36.62 4.45
N GLN A 104 -41.09 -35.65 4.43
CA GLN A 104 -40.08 -35.54 3.39
C GLN A 104 -38.71 -35.25 4.00
N THR A 105 -37.71 -35.96 3.51
CA THR A 105 -36.30 -35.74 3.81
C THR A 105 -35.69 -34.76 2.81
N THR A 106 -34.74 -33.94 3.25
CA THR A 106 -33.91 -33.07 2.41
C THR A 106 -33.45 -33.83 1.16
N LEU A 107 -33.70 -33.25 -0.02
CA LEU A 107 -33.31 -33.86 -1.30
C LEU A 107 -31.80 -33.84 -1.53
N PHE A 108 -31.09 -32.90 -0.90
CA PHE A 108 -29.64 -32.74 -0.98
C PHE A 108 -29.05 -32.75 0.43
N PRO A 109 -28.52 -33.90 0.90
CA PRO A 109 -27.78 -33.97 2.15
C PRO A 109 -26.57 -33.03 2.14
N ILE A 110 -26.22 -32.51 3.30
CA ILE A 110 -25.02 -31.67 3.49
C ILE A 110 -23.92 -32.56 4.05
N THR A 111 -22.78 -32.61 3.38
CA THR A 111 -21.59 -33.27 3.87
C THR A 111 -20.67 -32.24 4.53
N VAL A 112 -20.22 -32.52 5.74
CA VAL A 112 -19.20 -31.73 6.46
C VAL A 112 -18.04 -32.62 6.87
N THR A 113 -16.86 -32.04 6.97
CA THR A 113 -15.70 -32.72 7.56
C THR A 113 -15.40 -32.07 8.90
N ILE A 114 -15.47 -32.85 9.97
CA ILE A 114 -15.10 -32.43 11.31
C ILE A 114 -13.63 -32.76 11.49
N ASP A 115 -12.84 -31.77 11.85
CA ASP A 115 -11.41 -31.92 12.06
C ASP A 115 -11.04 -31.53 13.49
N GLY A 116 -10.31 -32.41 14.17
CA GLY A 116 -9.94 -32.23 15.58
C GLY A 116 -8.46 -31.97 15.80
N ALA A 117 -7.63 -31.93 14.76
CA ALA A 117 -6.19 -31.77 14.89
C ALA A 117 -5.77 -30.42 14.30
N PRO A 118 -4.94 -29.62 15.00
CA PRO A 118 -4.31 -28.47 14.39
C PRO A 118 -3.18 -28.92 13.44
N PRO A 119 -2.78 -28.07 12.47
CA PRO A 119 -1.70 -28.38 11.56
C PRO A 119 -0.36 -28.45 12.30
N THR A 120 0.65 -29.04 11.65
CA THR A 120 2.04 -29.02 12.11
C THR A 120 2.87 -28.10 11.22
N VAL A 121 3.84 -27.39 11.81
CA VAL A 121 4.77 -26.52 11.07
C VAL A 121 6.15 -26.50 11.73
N THR A 122 7.18 -26.38 10.91
CA THR A 122 8.58 -26.27 11.32
C THR A 122 9.30 -25.16 10.53
N LEU A 123 10.51 -24.82 10.98
CA LEU A 123 11.44 -23.94 10.30
C LEU A 123 12.82 -24.64 10.29
N ASP A 124 13.41 -24.84 9.11
CA ASP A 124 14.53 -25.77 8.94
C ASP A 124 15.90 -25.17 9.35
N THR A 125 16.04 -23.85 9.38
CA THR A 125 17.34 -23.18 9.53
C THR A 125 17.59 -22.57 10.92
N ASN A 126 18.51 -23.15 11.69
CA ASN A 126 18.94 -22.53 12.96
C ASN A 126 19.85 -21.31 12.77
N GLU A 127 20.41 -21.15 11.56
CA GLU A 127 21.26 -20.05 11.13
C GLU A 127 20.99 -19.77 9.65
N VAL A 128 20.95 -18.50 9.23
CA VAL A 128 20.86 -18.09 7.83
C VAL A 128 22.28 -17.87 7.29
N THR A 129 22.61 -18.58 6.23
CA THR A 129 23.93 -18.60 5.60
C THR A 129 23.89 -17.99 4.19
N PRO A 130 25.01 -17.80 3.50
CA PRO A 130 24.99 -17.30 2.12
C PRO A 130 24.20 -18.19 1.15
N ALA A 131 24.12 -19.50 1.43
CA ALA A 131 23.31 -20.43 0.61
C ALA A 131 21.81 -20.09 0.65
N ASP A 132 21.37 -19.40 1.71
CA ASP A 132 20.01 -18.95 1.91
C ASP A 132 19.75 -17.58 1.25
N THR A 133 20.74 -16.94 0.62
CA THR A 133 20.55 -15.66 -0.09
C THR A 133 20.10 -15.89 -1.54
N TRP A 134 19.23 -15.03 -2.07
CA TRP A 134 18.81 -15.16 -3.48
C TRP A 134 20.00 -15.00 -4.43
N GLN A 135 20.70 -13.90 -4.21
CA GLN A 135 22.04 -13.56 -4.68
C GLN A 135 22.74 -12.84 -3.52
N LEU A 136 24.06 -12.97 -3.41
CA LEU A 136 24.82 -12.23 -2.40
C LEU A 136 24.61 -10.72 -2.62
N GLY A 137 24.23 -9.98 -1.57
CA GLY A 137 23.93 -8.54 -1.64
C GLY A 137 22.54 -8.15 -2.19
N SER A 138 21.65 -9.12 -2.43
CA SER A 138 20.28 -8.82 -2.91
C SER A 138 19.29 -8.39 -1.82
N ASP A 139 19.73 -8.33 -0.57
CA ASP A 139 18.90 -8.20 0.64
C ASP A 139 17.80 -9.27 0.75
N MET A 140 17.74 -10.27 -0.14
CA MET A 140 16.68 -11.26 -0.18
C MET A 140 17.14 -12.56 0.47
N LEU A 141 16.51 -12.92 1.59
CA LEU A 141 16.76 -14.15 2.32
C LEU A 141 15.66 -15.19 2.03
N ARG A 142 16.06 -16.44 1.86
CA ARG A 142 15.19 -17.60 1.67
C ARG A 142 14.97 -18.30 3.00
N PHE A 143 13.72 -18.58 3.31
CA PHE A 143 13.30 -19.36 4.47
C PHE A 143 12.54 -20.58 3.98
N HIS A 144 12.69 -21.69 4.70
CA HIS A 144 12.04 -22.94 4.36
C HIS A 144 11.78 -23.78 5.62
N GLY A 145 10.84 -24.69 5.47
CA GLY A 145 10.43 -25.60 6.55
C GLY A 145 9.45 -26.64 6.03
N THR A 146 8.91 -27.42 6.96
CA THR A 146 7.80 -28.35 6.69
C THR A 146 6.51 -27.83 7.29
N ALA A 147 5.40 -28.17 6.62
CA ALA A 147 4.07 -27.94 7.18
C ALA A 147 3.13 -29.03 6.66
N THR A 148 2.41 -29.69 7.56
CA THR A 148 1.50 -30.78 7.20
C THR A 148 0.27 -30.80 8.07
N ASP A 149 -0.79 -31.34 7.51
CA ASP A 149 -2.09 -31.51 8.16
C ASP A 149 -2.82 -32.69 7.48
N ASP A 150 -3.68 -33.40 8.20
CA ASP A 150 -4.36 -34.60 7.69
C ASP A 150 -5.53 -34.27 6.75
N ILE A 151 -6.16 -33.11 6.90
CA ILE A 151 -7.18 -32.57 5.98
C ILE A 151 -6.61 -31.56 4.98
N GLY A 152 -5.41 -31.06 5.24
CA GLY A 152 -4.65 -30.19 4.37
C GLY A 152 -4.63 -28.73 4.84
N LEU A 153 -3.66 -27.99 4.32
CA LEU A 153 -3.39 -26.61 4.73
C LEU A 153 -4.14 -25.61 3.86
N ALA A 154 -4.77 -24.63 4.51
CA ALA A 154 -5.32 -23.45 3.86
C ALA A 154 -4.25 -22.39 3.59
N ALA A 155 -3.27 -22.22 4.49
CA ALA A 155 -2.19 -21.26 4.31
C ALA A 155 -0.94 -21.59 5.15
N VAL A 156 0.21 -21.12 4.68
CA VAL A 156 1.43 -20.97 5.49
C VAL A 156 1.89 -19.52 5.36
N LYS A 157 2.22 -18.87 6.47
CA LYS A 157 2.65 -17.47 6.52
C LYS A 157 3.91 -17.32 7.36
N ILE A 158 4.76 -16.36 6.98
CA ILE A 158 5.97 -16.02 7.72
C ILE A 158 6.02 -14.51 7.98
N GLN A 159 6.48 -14.15 9.18
CA GLN A 159 6.82 -12.80 9.60
C GLN A 159 8.31 -12.78 9.95
N VAL A 160 9.01 -11.76 9.47
CA VAL A 160 10.45 -11.55 9.69
C VAL A 160 10.62 -10.22 10.42
N ASP A 161 11.38 -10.21 11.52
CA ASP A 161 11.79 -9.01 12.24
C ASP A 161 10.62 -8.09 12.68
N GLY A 162 9.50 -8.71 13.07
CA GLY A 162 8.28 -7.98 13.48
C GLY A 162 7.52 -7.28 12.34
N GLY A 163 7.91 -7.50 11.07
CA GLY A 163 7.22 -6.98 9.89
C GLY A 163 5.84 -7.60 9.65
N PRO A 164 5.15 -7.32 8.53
CA PRO A 164 3.87 -7.97 8.25
C PRO A 164 4.05 -9.46 7.91
N PHE A 165 3.02 -10.27 8.17
CA PHE A 165 2.96 -11.65 7.67
C PHE A 165 2.85 -11.67 6.15
N VAL A 166 3.67 -12.51 5.51
CA VAL A 166 3.67 -12.77 4.07
C VAL A 166 3.32 -14.23 3.83
N ASN A 167 2.55 -14.51 2.77
CA ASN A 167 2.23 -15.88 2.38
C ASN A 167 3.47 -16.61 1.86
N ALA A 168 3.71 -17.81 2.38
CA ALA A 168 4.71 -18.73 1.87
C ALA A 168 4.13 -19.63 0.77
N LEU A 169 4.98 -20.07 -0.15
CA LEU A 169 4.63 -21.13 -1.10
C LEU A 169 4.75 -22.48 -0.39
N PHE A 170 3.71 -23.30 -0.43
CA PHE A 170 3.74 -24.64 0.17
C PHE A 170 3.17 -25.69 -0.78
N ALA A 171 3.79 -26.87 -0.79
CA ALA A 171 3.35 -28.04 -1.52
C ALA A 171 4.06 -29.29 -1.00
N ASN A 172 3.38 -30.44 -1.01
CA ASN A 172 3.97 -31.74 -0.66
C ASN A 172 4.66 -31.77 0.72
N GLY A 173 4.09 -31.08 1.72
CA GLY A 173 4.60 -31.06 3.09
C GLY A 173 5.75 -30.08 3.34
N ALA A 174 6.22 -29.35 2.32
CA ALA A 174 7.27 -28.34 2.44
C ALA A 174 6.71 -26.94 2.15
N TRP A 175 7.27 -25.93 2.81
CA TRP A 175 7.01 -24.52 2.53
C TRP A 175 8.32 -23.76 2.32
N ARG A 176 8.24 -22.67 1.55
CA ARG A 176 9.35 -21.75 1.32
C ARG A 176 8.85 -20.31 1.12
N ALA A 177 9.68 -19.36 1.49
CA ALA A 177 9.45 -17.94 1.25
C ALA A 177 10.78 -17.24 0.95
N ALA A 178 10.73 -16.12 0.22
CA ALA A 178 11.87 -15.24 0.02
C ALA A 178 11.42 -13.82 0.37
N LEU A 179 12.11 -13.16 1.29
CA LEU A 179 11.75 -11.84 1.79
C LEU A 179 12.96 -10.90 1.79
N PRO A 180 12.76 -9.60 1.49
CA PRO A 180 13.79 -8.60 1.69
C PRO A 180 14.02 -8.36 3.19
N VAL A 181 15.27 -8.34 3.61
CA VAL A 181 15.71 -8.00 4.96
C VAL A 181 16.84 -6.99 4.83
N THR A 182 16.58 -5.77 5.27
CA THR A 182 17.57 -4.69 5.23
C THR A 182 18.69 -4.96 6.21
N ASP A 183 19.92 -4.87 5.71
CA ASP A 183 21.15 -5.05 6.49
C ASP A 183 21.11 -6.32 7.35
N PRO A 184 20.98 -7.50 6.72
CA PRO A 184 20.70 -8.71 7.46
C PRO A 184 21.91 -9.24 8.21
N GLU A 185 23.16 -8.88 7.89
CA GLU A 185 24.35 -9.56 8.42
C GLU A 185 24.58 -9.35 9.93
N GLY A 186 25.04 -10.41 10.62
CA GLY A 186 25.42 -10.35 12.04
C GLY A 186 24.25 -10.11 13.01
N ARG A 187 23.01 -10.14 12.53
CA ARG A 187 21.79 -9.95 13.30
C ARG A 187 21.23 -11.26 13.82
N ASP A 188 20.41 -11.11 14.85
CA ASP A 188 19.51 -12.15 15.33
C ASP A 188 18.10 -11.81 14.82
N LEU A 189 17.63 -12.53 13.80
CA LEU A 189 16.33 -12.27 13.18
C LEU A 189 15.22 -13.04 13.92
N PRO A 190 14.25 -12.37 14.56
CA PRO A 190 13.08 -13.04 15.09
C PRO A 190 12.12 -13.39 13.94
N LEU A 191 11.79 -14.68 13.84
CA LEU A 191 10.92 -15.24 12.82
C LEU A 191 9.69 -15.84 13.48
N VAL A 192 8.52 -15.61 12.89
CA VAL A 192 7.26 -16.24 13.27
C VAL A 192 6.66 -16.91 12.04
N VAL A 193 6.37 -18.21 12.13
CA VAL A 193 5.75 -18.99 11.05
C VAL A 193 4.43 -19.54 11.55
N GLN A 194 3.36 -19.33 10.77
CA GLN A 194 2.03 -19.85 11.04
C GLN A 194 1.57 -20.80 9.93
N ALA A 195 1.08 -21.97 10.30
CA ALA A 195 0.30 -22.83 9.40
C ALA A 195 -1.16 -22.83 9.83
N MET A 196 -2.06 -22.78 8.84
CA MET A 196 -3.51 -22.76 9.01
C MET A 196 -4.11 -23.90 8.19
N ASP A 197 -4.99 -24.70 8.77
CA ASP A 197 -5.76 -25.74 8.07
C ASP A 197 -7.09 -25.20 7.51
N PHE A 198 -7.90 -26.06 6.88
CA PHE A 198 -9.22 -25.70 6.37
C PHE A 198 -10.31 -25.59 7.44
N ALA A 199 -10.08 -26.11 8.65
CA ALA A 199 -10.96 -25.98 9.81
C ALA A 199 -10.74 -24.65 10.56
N GLY A 200 -9.64 -23.95 10.26
CA GLY A 200 -9.25 -22.70 10.86
C GLY A 200 -8.34 -22.85 12.09
N HIS A 201 -7.83 -24.04 12.39
CA HIS A 201 -6.80 -24.16 13.43
C HIS A 201 -5.51 -23.50 12.95
N VAL A 202 -4.75 -22.97 13.91
CA VAL A 202 -3.49 -22.28 13.65
C VAL A 202 -2.42 -22.87 14.56
N THR A 203 -1.32 -23.27 13.96
CA THR A 203 -0.10 -23.62 14.69
C THR A 203 0.97 -22.61 14.35
N GLU A 204 1.64 -22.11 15.38
CA GLU A 204 2.68 -21.09 15.27
C GLU A 204 4.00 -21.60 15.84
N VAL A 205 5.09 -21.30 15.14
CA VAL A 205 6.46 -21.48 15.62
C VAL A 205 7.18 -20.15 15.56
N SER A 206 7.78 -19.76 16.69
CA SER A 206 8.65 -18.58 16.78
C SER A 206 10.08 -19.01 17.04
N ARG A 207 11.04 -18.43 16.32
CA ARG A 207 12.47 -18.68 16.53
C ARG A 207 13.30 -17.45 16.16
N THR A 208 14.36 -17.21 16.91
CA THR A 208 15.42 -16.29 16.52
C THR A 208 16.51 -17.04 15.76
N VAL A 209 16.86 -16.55 14.58
CA VAL A 209 17.88 -17.15 13.70
C VAL A 209 19.00 -16.14 13.49
N ALA A 210 20.23 -16.55 13.82
CA ALA A 210 21.41 -15.74 13.53
C ALA A 210 21.67 -15.70 12.03
N THR A 211 22.03 -14.54 11.51
CA THR A 211 22.45 -14.33 10.12
C THR A 211 23.97 -14.22 10.07
N GLN A 212 24.61 -15.17 9.40
CA GLN A 212 26.04 -15.18 9.13
C GLN A 212 26.21 -15.38 7.61
N LEU A 213 25.88 -14.34 6.87
CA LEU A 213 25.98 -14.19 5.42
C LEU A 213 27.39 -13.76 4.99
N SER A 214 28.23 -13.30 5.92
CA SER A 214 29.65 -13.16 5.66
C SER A 214 30.31 -14.55 5.58
N VAL A 215 30.92 -14.83 4.43
CA VAL A 215 32.04 -15.78 4.36
C VAL A 215 33.23 -14.94 3.95
N ALA A 216 34.19 -14.71 4.84
CA ALA A 216 35.59 -14.35 4.56
C ALA A 216 35.94 -13.52 3.29
N ASP A 217 35.09 -12.60 2.81
CA ASP A 217 35.28 -11.86 1.54
C ASP A 217 34.73 -10.41 1.50
N ALA A 218 33.85 -9.97 2.41
CA ALA A 218 33.32 -8.59 2.41
C ALA A 218 34.24 -7.63 3.19
N PRO A 219 34.48 -6.41 2.68
CA PRO A 219 35.38 -5.47 3.33
C PRO A 219 34.79 -5.00 4.67
N ASP A 220 35.65 -4.63 5.61
CA ASP A 220 35.30 -4.04 6.91
C ASP A 220 35.89 -2.62 7.00
N THR A 221 35.40 -1.78 7.90
CA THR A 221 35.85 -0.39 8.05
C THR A 221 36.24 -0.09 9.49
N ALA A 222 37.30 0.69 9.68
CA ALA A 222 37.72 1.19 10.97
C ALA A 222 37.94 2.71 10.93
N ILE A 223 37.37 3.42 11.90
CA ILE A 223 37.65 4.85 12.10
C ILE A 223 38.94 4.98 12.91
N ALA A 224 39.94 5.65 12.33
CA ALA A 224 41.25 5.87 12.93
C ALA A 224 41.29 7.13 13.80
N THR A 225 40.67 8.23 13.35
CA THR A 225 40.56 9.47 14.13
C THR A 225 39.21 10.16 13.91
N GLY A 226 38.76 10.90 14.92
CA GLY A 226 37.55 11.74 14.90
C GLY A 226 37.74 13.01 15.73
N PRO A 227 36.71 13.88 15.81
CA PRO A 227 36.74 15.08 16.64
C PRO A 227 36.80 14.74 18.13
N ALA A 228 37.13 15.74 18.96
CA ALA A 228 36.96 15.64 20.40
C ALA A 228 35.48 15.48 20.76
N ASP A 229 35.18 14.78 21.85
CA ASP A 229 33.82 14.64 22.38
C ASP A 229 33.79 15.05 23.87
N PRO A 230 33.11 16.16 24.23
CA PRO A 230 32.49 17.13 23.33
C PRO A 230 33.53 17.97 22.57
N SER A 231 33.16 18.46 21.38
CA SER A 231 33.94 19.41 20.59
C SER A 231 33.52 20.84 20.88
N ASP A 232 34.49 21.75 21.03
CA ASP A 232 34.28 23.19 21.20
C ASP A 232 34.29 23.96 19.86
N VAL A 233 34.41 23.25 18.74
CA VAL A 233 34.33 23.78 17.37
C VAL A 233 33.20 23.08 16.60
N ASN A 234 32.69 23.75 15.57
CA ASN A 234 31.57 23.28 14.75
C ASN A 234 32.03 22.57 13.46
N SER A 235 33.23 21.98 13.48
CA SER A 235 33.82 21.23 12.38
C SER A 235 34.29 19.87 12.87
N ALA A 236 34.22 18.86 12.01
CA ALA A 236 34.72 17.52 12.32
C ALA A 236 35.53 16.96 11.15
N THR A 237 36.62 16.28 11.45
CA THR A 237 37.46 15.58 10.48
C THR A 237 37.61 14.14 10.92
N PHE A 238 37.35 13.21 10.01
CA PHE A 238 37.48 11.78 10.22
C PHE A 238 38.57 11.20 9.33
N THR A 239 39.44 10.38 9.89
CA THR A 239 40.25 9.45 9.09
C THR A 239 39.79 8.04 9.38
N PHE A 240 39.74 7.22 8.34
CA PHE A 240 39.30 5.84 8.39
C PHE A 240 40.03 5.01 7.35
N THR A 241 40.00 3.69 7.54
CA THR A 241 40.62 2.69 6.67
C THR A 241 39.64 1.55 6.44
N GLY A 242 39.73 0.91 5.27
CA GLY A 242 39.02 -0.32 4.97
C GLY A 242 39.95 -1.52 5.10
N LEU A 243 39.46 -2.62 5.64
CA LEU A 243 40.13 -3.90 5.73
C LEU A 243 39.58 -4.80 4.62
N PRO A 244 40.43 -5.26 3.67
CA PRO A 244 40.03 -6.19 2.63
C PRO A 244 39.41 -7.45 3.23
N GLY A 245 38.19 -7.75 2.82
CA GLY A 245 37.51 -8.97 3.23
C GLY A 245 38.08 -10.21 2.56
N GLY A 246 38.81 -10.07 1.46
CA GLY A 246 39.18 -11.11 0.51
C GLY A 246 39.35 -10.53 -0.91
N ARG A 247 38.75 -9.36 -1.14
CA ARG A 247 39.03 -8.42 -2.23
C ARG A 247 39.44 -7.05 -1.70
N ASP A 248 40.19 -6.32 -2.52
CA ASP A 248 40.63 -4.96 -2.20
C ASP A 248 39.44 -4.00 -2.08
N VAL A 249 39.60 -3.00 -1.21
CA VAL A 249 38.62 -1.92 -1.02
C VAL A 249 38.72 -0.95 -2.20
N ALA A 250 37.63 -0.80 -2.94
CA ALA A 250 37.54 0.07 -4.10
C ALA A 250 37.07 1.48 -3.76
N ALA A 251 36.16 1.64 -2.79
CA ALA A 251 35.59 2.93 -2.41
C ALA A 251 35.10 2.96 -0.95
N PHE A 252 34.71 4.15 -0.49
CA PHE A 252 34.00 4.34 0.77
C PHE A 252 32.73 5.15 0.56
N GLU A 253 31.75 4.88 1.40
CA GLU A 253 30.54 5.67 1.51
C GLU A 253 30.35 6.14 2.95
N CYS A 254 30.00 7.41 3.12
CA CYS A 254 29.84 8.06 4.42
C CYS A 254 28.43 8.62 4.56
N ARG A 255 27.95 8.69 5.81
CA ARG A 255 26.75 9.42 6.19
C ARG A 255 26.96 10.17 7.50
N LEU A 256 26.21 11.24 7.68
CA LEU A 256 26.14 12.03 8.91
C LEU A 256 24.68 12.05 9.41
N ASP A 257 24.49 11.87 10.72
CA ASP A 257 23.22 11.97 11.43
C ASP A 257 22.09 11.11 10.86
N GLY A 258 22.43 9.92 10.37
CA GLY A 258 21.47 8.97 9.79
C GLY A 258 21.01 9.32 8.37
N GLY A 259 21.65 10.30 7.71
CA GLY A 259 21.42 10.60 6.30
C GLY A 259 21.77 9.44 5.35
N ALA A 260 21.47 9.60 4.06
CA ALA A 260 21.83 8.61 3.05
C ALA A 260 23.35 8.47 2.92
N PHE A 261 23.83 7.27 2.65
CA PHE A 261 25.23 7.04 2.30
C PHE A 261 25.56 7.72 0.98
N ALA A 262 26.65 8.48 0.96
CA ALA A 262 27.19 9.13 -0.22
C ALA A 262 28.68 8.80 -0.38
N PRO A 263 29.22 8.75 -1.61
CA PRO A 263 30.64 8.52 -1.84
C PRO A 263 31.50 9.51 -1.06
N CYS A 264 32.55 9.01 -0.39
CA CYS A 264 33.47 9.82 0.38
C CYS A 264 34.91 9.30 0.31
N ALA A 265 35.84 10.07 0.86
CA ALA A 265 37.25 9.70 0.95
C ALA A 265 37.79 9.98 2.37
N SER A 266 38.88 9.31 2.72
CA SER A 266 39.61 9.56 3.96
C SER A 266 40.78 10.53 3.67
N PRO A 267 40.88 11.71 4.33
CA PRO A 267 39.98 12.21 5.38
C PRO A 267 38.66 12.81 4.87
N GLN A 268 37.59 12.60 5.64
CA GLN A 268 36.28 13.24 5.43
C GLN A 268 36.11 14.43 6.37
N ASN A 269 35.66 15.58 5.84
CA ASN A 269 35.51 16.81 6.61
C ASN A 269 34.05 17.30 6.59
N TYR A 270 33.59 17.79 7.74
CA TYR A 270 32.31 18.48 7.91
C TYR A 270 32.55 19.84 8.56
N ALA A 271 31.79 20.84 8.13
CA ALA A 271 31.79 22.20 8.67
C ALA A 271 30.35 22.63 8.98
N ASP A 272 30.21 23.75 9.69
CA ASP A 272 28.92 24.35 10.02
C ASP A 272 27.96 23.39 10.73
N LEU A 273 28.51 22.50 11.57
CA LEU A 273 27.75 21.57 12.39
C LEU A 273 26.97 22.32 13.45
N SER A 274 25.73 21.89 13.67
CA SER A 274 24.88 22.47 14.70
C SER A 274 25.35 22.13 16.10
N GLN A 275 24.98 22.92 17.10
CA GLN A 275 25.13 22.51 18.49
C GLN A 275 24.25 21.28 18.77
N GLY A 276 24.81 20.26 19.40
CA GLY A 276 24.10 19.01 19.68
C GLY A 276 24.93 17.77 19.36
N SER A 277 24.29 16.60 19.47
CA SER A 277 24.89 15.31 19.15
C SER A 277 24.90 15.07 17.65
N HIS A 278 26.00 14.54 17.15
CA HIS A 278 26.19 14.12 15.77
C HIS A 278 26.73 12.69 15.70
N THR A 279 26.40 11.95 14.64
CA THR A 279 26.91 10.61 14.39
C THR A 279 27.41 10.48 12.96
N PHE A 280 28.70 10.18 12.81
CA PHE A 280 29.33 9.83 11.55
C PHE A 280 29.33 8.31 11.39
N ALA A 281 29.02 7.81 10.20
CA ALA A 281 29.17 6.41 9.85
C ALA A 281 29.83 6.25 8.48
N VAL A 282 30.70 5.26 8.34
CA VAL A 282 31.43 4.96 7.10
C VAL A 282 31.44 3.47 6.83
N ARG A 283 31.27 3.09 5.55
CA ARG A 283 31.41 1.72 5.06
C ARG A 283 32.34 1.66 3.85
N ALA A 284 33.12 0.59 3.76
CA ALA A 284 33.93 0.24 2.61
C ALA A 284 33.08 -0.45 1.52
N VAL A 285 33.51 -0.34 0.27
CA VAL A 285 32.93 -1.03 -0.89
C VAL A 285 34.07 -1.70 -1.65
N ASP A 286 33.98 -2.99 -1.96
CA ASP A 286 34.99 -3.71 -2.74
C ASP A 286 34.83 -3.51 -4.25
N GLU A 287 35.76 -4.05 -5.05
CA GLU A 287 35.74 -3.94 -6.52
C GLU A 287 34.51 -4.58 -7.19
N SER A 288 33.81 -5.47 -6.50
CA SER A 288 32.60 -6.14 -6.98
C SER A 288 31.32 -5.47 -6.50
N GLY A 289 31.43 -4.39 -5.71
CA GLY A 289 30.30 -3.65 -5.14
C GLY A 289 29.78 -4.22 -3.82
N PHE A 290 30.47 -5.17 -3.20
CA PHE A 290 30.11 -5.64 -1.85
C PHE A 290 30.48 -4.58 -0.82
N VAL A 291 29.53 -4.26 0.05
CA VAL A 291 29.70 -3.21 1.05
C VAL A 291 29.96 -3.82 2.43
N ASP A 292 30.68 -3.07 3.26
CA ASP A 292 30.72 -3.28 4.71
C ASP A 292 29.31 -3.04 5.28
N LEU A 293 28.70 -4.12 5.78
CA LEU A 293 27.37 -4.12 6.39
C LEU A 293 27.42 -3.72 7.88
N THR A 294 28.60 -3.65 8.47
CA THR A 294 28.82 -3.19 9.85
C THR A 294 29.56 -1.86 9.87
N PRO A 295 29.01 -0.78 9.28
CA PRO A 295 29.71 0.49 9.13
C PRO A 295 30.26 0.97 10.47
N ALA A 296 31.55 1.31 10.51
CA ALA A 296 32.13 1.95 11.67
C ALA A 296 31.45 3.29 11.94
N GLN A 297 31.14 3.56 13.20
CA GLN A 297 30.44 4.78 13.63
C GLN A 297 31.20 5.53 14.71
N PHE A 298 31.03 6.85 14.73
CA PHE A 298 31.55 7.73 15.78
C PHE A 298 30.51 8.79 16.13
N THR A 299 30.14 8.88 17.40
CA THR A 299 29.19 9.86 17.92
C THR A 299 29.91 10.88 18.79
N TRP A 300 29.60 12.16 18.64
CA TRP A 300 30.15 13.25 19.45
C TRP A 300 29.15 14.39 19.63
N ALA A 301 29.37 15.24 20.61
CA ALA A 301 28.60 16.47 20.79
C ALA A 301 29.39 17.72 20.39
N VAL A 302 28.79 18.62 19.60
CA VAL A 302 29.29 20.00 19.38
C VAL A 302 28.72 20.91 20.47
N ASN A 303 29.60 21.59 21.20
CA ASN A 303 29.26 22.46 22.33
C ASN A 303 30.12 23.74 22.32
N THR A 304 29.77 24.72 21.47
CA THR A 304 30.52 25.97 21.32
C THR A 304 30.22 27.04 22.39
N GLY A 305 29.46 26.71 23.44
CA GLY A 305 29.36 27.40 24.74
C GLY A 305 28.85 28.85 24.84
N ALA A 306 29.21 29.78 23.95
CA ALA A 306 29.06 31.23 24.20
C ALA A 306 28.12 31.98 23.22
N LEU A 307 27.95 31.51 21.98
CA LEU A 307 27.25 32.26 20.93
C LEU A 307 26.23 31.39 20.17
N ALA A 308 25.49 30.57 20.90
CA ALA A 308 24.47 29.70 20.35
C ALA A 308 23.27 30.51 19.84
N ALA A 309 22.94 30.35 18.56
CA ALA A 309 21.66 30.78 18.01
C ALA A 309 20.63 29.63 18.15
N THR A 310 19.37 29.97 18.35
CA THR A 310 18.27 29.01 18.44
C THR A 310 17.14 29.43 17.51
N ILE A 311 16.77 28.56 16.57
CA ILE A 311 15.60 28.77 15.70
C ILE A 311 14.34 28.50 16.52
N THR A 312 13.49 29.51 16.68
CA THR A 312 12.25 29.47 17.46
C THR A 312 11.00 29.32 16.60
N ALA A 313 11.07 29.65 15.31
CA ALA A 313 10.06 29.32 14.32
C ALA A 313 10.71 29.11 12.95
N ALA A 314 10.23 28.12 12.21
CA ALA A 314 10.69 27.76 10.87
C ALA A 314 9.52 27.18 10.05
N PRO A 315 9.65 27.07 8.72
CA PRO A 315 8.73 26.32 7.89
C PRO A 315 8.56 24.87 8.36
N ALA A 316 7.48 24.22 7.91
CA ALA A 316 7.37 22.77 8.00
C ALA A 316 8.48 22.11 7.17
N SER A 317 8.93 20.92 7.56
CA SER A 317 9.99 20.17 6.86
C SER A 317 9.65 19.83 5.40
N SER A 318 8.37 19.88 5.03
CA SER A 318 7.88 19.85 3.65
C SER A 318 6.73 20.84 3.50
N THR A 319 6.74 21.64 2.43
CA THR A 319 5.72 22.67 2.17
C THR A 319 5.56 22.93 0.67
N SER A 320 4.39 23.39 0.23
CA SER A 320 4.20 23.97 -1.12
C SER A 320 4.32 25.50 -1.13
N ASP A 321 4.45 26.14 0.03
CA ASP A 321 4.70 27.59 0.11
C ASP A 321 6.15 27.88 -0.27
N ARG A 322 6.33 28.72 -1.28
CA ARG A 322 7.64 29.19 -1.79
C ARG A 322 8.20 30.36 -0.99
N ASN A 323 7.54 30.72 0.10
CA ASN A 323 8.02 31.70 1.05
C ASN A 323 8.39 30.99 2.37
N ALA A 324 9.56 31.32 2.90
CA ALA A 324 10.03 30.80 4.18
C ALA A 324 10.28 31.96 5.13
N THR A 325 9.77 31.87 6.37
CA THR A 325 10.05 32.84 7.43
C THR A 325 10.62 32.13 8.64
N PHE A 326 11.73 32.65 9.14
CA PHE A 326 12.46 32.15 10.29
C PHE A 326 12.44 33.17 11.43
N SER A 327 12.08 32.71 12.61
CA SER A 327 12.33 33.44 13.86
C SER A 327 13.41 32.70 14.62
N PHE A 328 14.34 33.46 15.18
CA PHE A 328 15.43 32.92 15.98
C PHE A 328 15.78 33.89 17.11
N THR A 329 16.38 33.33 18.16
CA THR A 329 16.96 34.02 19.30
C THR A 329 18.41 33.58 19.48
N GLY A 330 19.10 34.15 20.45
CA GLY A 330 20.48 33.82 20.75
C GLY A 330 20.78 33.97 22.23
N SER A 331 21.87 33.36 22.67
CA SER A 331 22.45 33.59 24.00
C SER A 331 22.69 35.09 24.29
N PRO A 332 22.70 35.51 25.57
CA PRO A 332 22.83 36.93 25.96
C PRO A 332 24.06 37.65 25.42
N ASP A 333 25.14 36.91 25.10
CA ASP A 333 26.41 37.46 24.62
C ASP A 333 26.43 37.73 23.10
N ILE A 334 25.34 37.42 22.40
CA ILE A 334 25.18 37.71 20.96
C ILE A 334 24.84 39.18 20.75
N ALA A 335 25.71 39.88 20.00
CA ALA A 335 25.51 41.24 19.52
C ALA A 335 24.85 41.31 18.13
N GLY A 336 24.84 40.23 17.35
CA GLY A 336 24.19 40.17 16.04
C GLY A 336 24.12 38.77 15.44
N PHE A 337 23.37 38.62 14.34
CA PHE A 337 23.23 37.34 13.64
C PHE A 337 23.75 37.44 12.20
N GLU A 338 24.33 36.34 11.73
CA GLU A 338 24.58 36.09 10.32
C GLU A 338 23.71 34.91 9.87
N CYS A 339 23.07 35.03 8.71
CA CYS A 339 22.24 34.01 8.10
C CYS A 339 22.83 33.59 6.75
N ALA A 340 22.65 32.32 6.40
CA ALA A 340 22.93 31.78 5.08
C ALA A 340 21.75 30.90 4.62
N LEU A 341 21.52 30.86 3.31
CA LEU A 341 20.52 30.03 2.66
C LEU A 341 21.19 29.23 1.55
N ASP A 342 20.96 27.92 1.50
CA ASP A 342 21.36 27.01 0.42
C ASP A 342 22.85 27.10 0.06
N GLY A 343 23.71 27.15 1.10
CA GLY A 343 25.16 27.23 0.94
C GLY A 343 25.69 28.62 0.55
N SER A 344 24.84 29.66 0.54
CA SER A 344 25.29 31.04 0.35
C SER A 344 26.29 31.46 1.44
N SER A 345 27.11 32.47 1.16
CA SER A 345 27.91 33.11 2.21
C SER A 345 27.02 33.69 3.31
N PHE A 346 27.44 33.53 4.57
CA PHE A 346 26.82 34.18 5.71
C PHE A 346 26.79 35.71 5.55
N ALA A 347 25.61 36.30 5.75
CA ALA A 347 25.39 37.75 5.71
C ALA A 347 24.60 38.21 6.94
N ALA A 348 24.84 39.44 7.39
CA ALA A 348 24.14 40.02 8.53
C ALA A 348 22.62 39.96 8.33
N CYS A 349 21.89 39.53 9.36
CA CYS A 349 20.45 39.36 9.33
C CYS A 349 19.80 39.69 10.68
N THR A 350 18.49 39.89 10.66
CA THR A 350 17.65 40.14 11.84
C THR A 350 16.53 39.10 11.90
N SER A 351 16.02 38.85 13.10
CA SER A 351 14.84 38.02 13.34
C SER A 351 13.57 38.91 13.39
N PRO A 352 12.49 38.57 12.68
CA PRO A 352 12.36 37.46 11.75
C PRO A 352 13.07 37.71 10.40
N ARG A 353 13.47 36.63 9.74
CA ARG A 353 14.06 36.64 8.39
C ARG A 353 13.17 35.90 7.41
N SER A 354 12.82 36.56 6.29
CA SER A 354 12.00 35.96 5.23
C SER A 354 12.75 35.82 3.92
N TYR A 355 12.40 34.77 3.17
CA TYR A 355 12.81 34.48 1.80
C TYR A 355 11.56 34.20 0.97
N THR A 356 11.55 34.64 -0.29
CA THR A 356 10.40 34.53 -1.20
C THR A 356 10.83 33.99 -2.55
N GLY A 357 9.95 33.26 -3.23
CA GLY A 357 10.25 32.72 -4.56
C GLY A 357 11.33 31.65 -4.53
N LEU A 358 11.34 30.84 -3.47
CA LEU A 358 12.19 29.66 -3.38
C LEU A 358 11.80 28.66 -4.47
N ALA A 359 12.82 28.06 -5.09
CA ALA A 359 12.62 27.01 -6.08
C ALA A 359 12.08 25.73 -5.42
N ASP A 360 11.62 24.78 -6.22
CA ASP A 360 11.30 23.45 -5.68
C ASP A 360 12.60 22.70 -5.35
N GLY A 361 12.58 21.92 -4.28
CA GLY A 361 13.74 21.15 -3.83
C GLY A 361 14.07 21.35 -2.35
N GLU A 362 15.18 20.76 -1.93
CA GLU A 362 15.69 20.90 -0.56
C GLU A 362 16.36 22.26 -0.37
N HIS A 363 16.04 22.90 0.74
CA HIS A 363 16.63 24.14 1.20
C HIS A 363 17.25 23.97 2.58
N THR A 364 18.35 24.67 2.82
CA THR A 364 19.02 24.70 4.12
C THR A 364 19.20 26.14 4.59
N PHE A 365 18.60 26.45 5.74
CA PHE A 365 18.79 27.72 6.43
C PHE A 365 19.77 27.53 7.59
N LEU A 366 20.78 28.39 7.64
CA LEU A 366 21.74 28.47 8.73
C LEU A 366 21.64 29.85 9.38
N VAL A 367 21.67 29.90 10.71
CA VAL A 367 21.80 31.15 11.48
C VAL A 367 22.82 30.96 12.59
N ARG A 368 23.77 31.89 12.71
CA ARG A 368 24.78 31.88 13.79
C ARG A 368 24.84 33.22 14.51
N GLY A 369 25.18 33.16 15.80
CA GLY A 369 25.41 34.33 16.63
C GLY A 369 26.83 34.88 16.51
N LEU A 370 26.96 36.19 16.67
CA LEU A 370 28.23 36.91 16.74
C LEU A 370 28.26 37.77 18.00
N ASP A 371 29.41 37.84 18.68
CA ASP A 371 29.62 38.82 19.74
C ASP A 371 30.11 40.18 19.20
N ALA A 372 30.29 41.14 20.10
CA ALA A 372 30.78 42.48 19.76
C ALA A 372 32.24 42.51 19.25
N LEU A 373 32.98 41.42 19.38
CA LEU A 373 34.36 41.27 18.93
C LEU A 373 34.45 40.52 17.59
N GLY A 374 33.33 40.03 17.06
CA GLY A 374 33.24 39.31 15.79
C GLY A 374 33.51 37.80 15.89
N ASN A 375 33.57 37.25 17.12
CA ASN A 375 33.61 35.80 17.32
C ASN A 375 32.28 35.18 16.90
N ARG A 376 32.29 33.92 16.45
CA ARG A 376 31.13 33.23 15.87
C ARG A 376 30.82 31.97 16.65
N GLY A 377 29.55 31.72 16.92
CA GLY A 377 29.08 30.44 17.46
C GLY A 377 28.76 29.42 16.37
N ALA A 378 28.48 28.17 16.79
CA ALA A 378 27.90 27.16 15.91
C ALA A 378 26.56 27.65 15.34
N PRO A 379 26.30 27.43 14.03
CA PRO A 379 25.01 27.78 13.44
C PRO A 379 23.91 26.84 13.94
N ALA A 380 22.71 27.38 14.20
CA ALA A 380 21.50 26.59 14.14
C ALA A 380 21.12 26.32 12.69
N ARG A 381 20.67 25.10 12.42
CA ARG A 381 20.34 24.61 11.07
C ARG A 381 18.90 24.16 10.99
N HIS A 382 18.25 24.49 9.89
CA HIS A 382 16.95 23.93 9.51
C HIS A 382 16.97 23.54 8.04
N VAL A 383 16.48 22.33 7.74
CA VAL A 383 16.36 21.79 6.39
C VAL A 383 14.88 21.55 6.10
N TRP A 384 14.41 21.98 4.95
CA TRP A 384 13.03 21.73 4.48
C TRP A 384 13.00 21.52 2.98
N VAL A 385 11.91 20.96 2.48
CA VAL A 385 11.68 20.76 1.04
C VAL A 385 10.50 21.58 0.58
N VAL A 386 10.68 22.34 -0.49
CA VAL A 386 9.59 22.99 -1.23
C VAL A 386 9.14 22.06 -2.35
N THR A 387 7.85 21.74 -2.41
CA THR A 387 7.28 20.83 -3.41
C THR A 387 6.24 21.53 -4.28
N ASN A 388 6.20 21.14 -5.55
CA ASN A 388 5.15 21.53 -6.49
C ASN A 388 4.36 20.32 -6.95
N THR A 389 3.05 20.46 -7.09
CA THR A 389 2.20 19.47 -7.74
C THR A 389 1.77 20.03 -9.08
N PRO A 390 2.07 19.37 -10.22
CA PRO A 390 1.67 19.91 -11.51
C PRO A 390 0.15 20.02 -11.68
N PRO A 391 -0.34 20.97 -12.51
CA PRO A 391 -1.74 21.09 -12.80
C PRO A 391 -2.31 19.82 -13.42
N VAL A 392 -3.59 19.57 -13.19
CA VAL A 392 -4.29 18.44 -13.82
C VAL A 392 -5.31 18.98 -14.82
N ALA A 393 -5.04 18.79 -16.11
CA ALA A 393 -5.95 19.18 -17.18
C ALA A 393 -7.21 18.30 -17.20
N VAL A 394 -8.37 18.92 -17.43
CA VAL A 394 -9.67 18.25 -17.46
C VAL A 394 -10.06 17.96 -18.90
N ASN A 395 -10.26 16.68 -19.21
CA ASN A 395 -10.80 16.24 -20.49
C ASN A 395 -12.26 16.70 -20.64
N GLN A 396 -12.65 17.11 -21.85
CA GLN A 396 -14.02 17.54 -22.11
C GLN A 396 -14.54 16.96 -23.43
N THR A 397 -15.85 16.76 -23.47
CA THR A 397 -16.58 16.44 -24.70
C THR A 397 -17.59 17.55 -24.97
N VAL A 398 -17.49 18.17 -26.14
CA VAL A 398 -18.35 19.27 -26.57
C VAL A 398 -19.07 18.87 -27.85
N THR A 399 -20.29 19.36 -28.03
CA THR A 399 -21.04 19.16 -29.28
C THR A 399 -21.22 20.48 -30.00
N THR A 400 -21.16 20.45 -31.33
CA THR A 400 -21.61 21.54 -32.19
C THR A 400 -22.33 20.97 -33.40
N VAL A 401 -22.92 21.83 -34.22
CA VAL A 401 -23.50 21.46 -35.51
C VAL A 401 -22.54 21.84 -36.64
N LYS A 402 -22.65 21.13 -37.75
CA LYS A 402 -21.93 21.40 -39.00
C LYS A 402 -21.91 22.91 -39.32
N ASN A 403 -20.75 23.43 -39.74
CA ASN A 403 -20.53 24.83 -40.10
C ASN A 403 -20.75 25.86 -38.96
N ARG A 404 -20.87 25.42 -37.70
CA ARG A 404 -21.03 26.31 -36.54
C ARG A 404 -19.86 26.18 -35.57
N ALA A 405 -19.16 27.29 -35.38
CA ALA A 405 -18.12 27.38 -34.37
C ALA A 405 -18.70 27.34 -32.95
N VAL A 406 -17.91 26.81 -32.01
CA VAL A 406 -18.24 26.72 -30.58
C VAL A 406 -17.08 27.29 -29.76
N VAL A 407 -17.42 27.98 -28.67
CA VAL A 407 -16.44 28.46 -27.68
C VAL A 407 -16.39 27.45 -26.54
N ILE A 408 -15.17 27.09 -26.14
CA ILE A 408 -14.88 26.07 -25.13
C ILE A 408 -14.00 26.73 -24.07
N THR A 409 -14.40 26.61 -22.81
CA THR A 409 -13.55 27.01 -21.67
C THR A 409 -12.69 25.82 -21.27
N LEU A 410 -11.38 25.95 -21.40
CA LEU A 410 -10.41 24.97 -20.92
C LEU A 410 -10.43 24.96 -19.39
N ALA A 411 -10.23 23.79 -18.81
CA ALA A 411 -10.27 23.61 -17.36
C ALA A 411 -9.11 22.73 -16.91
N ALA A 412 -8.51 23.11 -15.79
CA ALA A 412 -7.54 22.33 -15.05
C ALA A 412 -7.71 22.62 -13.55
N THR A 413 -7.23 21.71 -12.70
CA THR A 413 -7.21 21.90 -11.25
C THR A 413 -5.79 22.11 -10.77
N ASP A 414 -5.58 23.17 -9.99
CA ASP A 414 -4.33 23.47 -9.29
C ASP A 414 -4.61 24.47 -8.15
N SER A 415 -3.70 24.56 -7.19
CA SER A 415 -3.71 25.60 -6.14
C SER A 415 -3.14 26.93 -6.62
N ASP A 416 -2.31 26.91 -7.67
CA ASP A 416 -1.63 28.05 -8.26
C ASP A 416 -2.42 28.65 -9.45
N ALA A 417 -2.00 29.82 -9.90
CA ALA A 417 -2.60 30.49 -11.05
C ALA A 417 -2.26 29.77 -12.36
N LEU A 418 -3.25 29.57 -13.22
CA LEU A 418 -3.13 28.74 -14.41
C LEU A 418 -2.99 29.53 -15.71
N THR A 419 -2.18 28.99 -16.61
CA THR A 419 -2.04 29.36 -18.02
C THR A 419 -2.34 28.15 -18.88
N TYR A 420 -2.70 28.36 -20.15
CA TYR A 420 -3.07 27.26 -21.06
C TYR A 420 -2.34 27.38 -22.39
N GLU A 421 -1.95 26.23 -22.95
CA GLU A 421 -1.37 26.12 -24.29
C GLU A 421 -2.04 24.99 -25.08
N LEU A 422 -2.11 25.14 -26.40
CA LEU A 422 -2.56 24.08 -27.31
C LEU A 422 -1.36 23.23 -27.70
N VAL A 423 -1.53 21.90 -27.66
CA VAL A 423 -0.46 20.95 -27.98
C VAL A 423 -0.69 20.35 -29.37
N ASP A 424 -1.76 19.57 -29.53
CA ASP A 424 -2.17 19.02 -30.82
C ASP A 424 -3.41 19.76 -31.33
N LEU A 425 -3.38 20.13 -32.60
CA LEU A 425 -4.49 20.81 -33.28
C LEU A 425 -5.48 19.79 -33.87
N PRO A 426 -6.76 20.18 -34.07
CA PRO A 426 -7.77 19.32 -34.67
C PRO A 426 -7.47 18.97 -36.14
N ALA A 427 -7.95 17.82 -36.60
CA ALA A 427 -7.72 17.33 -37.96
C ALA A 427 -8.75 17.85 -38.99
N HIS A 428 -9.96 18.20 -38.54
CA HIS A 428 -11.10 18.60 -39.35
C HIS A 428 -11.70 19.93 -38.89
N GLY A 429 -10.82 20.86 -38.51
CA GLY A 429 -11.16 22.21 -38.08
C GLY A 429 -9.91 22.98 -37.68
N PHE A 430 -10.13 24.13 -37.03
CA PHE A 430 -9.07 24.87 -36.37
C PHE A 430 -9.54 25.40 -35.02
N VAL A 431 -8.59 25.59 -34.12
CA VAL A 431 -8.80 26.11 -32.78
C VAL A 431 -7.90 27.32 -32.56
N GLN A 432 -8.43 28.35 -31.92
CA GLN A 432 -7.68 29.56 -31.55
C GLN A 432 -8.14 30.07 -30.19
N PHE A 433 -7.21 30.61 -29.39
CA PHE A 433 -7.57 31.27 -28.14
C PHE A 433 -8.41 32.52 -28.40
N THR A 434 -9.46 32.68 -27.58
CA THR A 434 -10.30 33.89 -27.53
C THR A 434 -10.22 34.60 -26.18
N GLY A 435 -9.53 34.00 -25.21
CA GLY A 435 -9.22 34.52 -23.88
C GLY A 435 -8.11 33.69 -23.23
N ALA A 436 -7.79 33.96 -21.96
CA ALA A 436 -6.71 33.25 -21.25
C ALA A 436 -6.98 31.74 -21.05
N ASP A 437 -8.25 31.37 -20.88
CA ASP A 437 -8.75 30.01 -20.63
C ASP A 437 -9.83 29.58 -21.63
N THR A 438 -10.10 30.38 -22.67
CA THR A 438 -11.15 30.07 -23.66
C THR A 438 -10.60 29.96 -25.06
N VAL A 439 -11.07 28.95 -25.78
CA VAL A 439 -10.74 28.71 -27.19
C VAL A 439 -12.01 28.65 -28.03
N ARG A 440 -11.91 29.06 -29.30
CA ARG A 440 -12.95 28.88 -30.30
C ARG A 440 -12.53 27.78 -31.27
N TYR A 441 -13.31 26.70 -31.32
CA TYR A 441 -13.22 25.67 -32.34
C TYR A 441 -14.16 25.99 -33.51
N THR A 442 -13.64 25.95 -34.73
CA THR A 442 -14.43 26.10 -35.97
C THR A 442 -14.23 24.84 -36.81
N PRO A 443 -15.30 24.05 -37.05
CA PRO A 443 -15.17 22.86 -37.89
C PRO A 443 -14.86 23.25 -39.33
N GLU A 444 -14.17 22.37 -40.05
CA GLU A 444 -14.03 22.44 -41.49
C GLU A 444 -15.43 22.47 -42.14
N THR A 445 -15.53 23.14 -43.29
CA THR A 445 -16.81 23.27 -43.99
C THR A 445 -17.35 21.89 -44.33
N ASP A 446 -18.62 21.69 -43.99
CA ASP A 446 -19.39 20.47 -44.18
C ASP A 446 -18.90 19.22 -43.41
N PHE A 447 -17.92 19.35 -42.50
CA PHE A 447 -17.49 18.24 -41.66
C PHE A 447 -18.58 17.80 -40.66
N ILE A 448 -18.80 16.48 -40.59
CA ILE A 448 -19.63 15.79 -39.60
C ILE A 448 -18.81 14.63 -39.08
N GLY A 449 -18.69 14.50 -37.77
CA GLY A 449 -17.85 13.48 -37.15
C GLY A 449 -17.25 13.93 -35.82
N VAL A 450 -16.33 13.13 -35.31
CA VAL A 450 -15.53 13.46 -34.14
C VAL A 450 -14.25 14.12 -34.61
N ASP A 451 -13.92 15.26 -34.00
CA ASP A 451 -12.60 15.87 -34.07
C ASP A 451 -12.01 16.01 -32.66
N THR A 452 -10.70 16.08 -32.55
CA THR A 452 -10.01 16.09 -31.26
C THR A 452 -8.82 17.02 -31.28
N PHE A 453 -8.61 17.76 -30.20
CA PHE A 453 -7.39 18.54 -29.97
C PHE A 453 -6.97 18.44 -28.51
N THR A 454 -5.71 18.70 -28.23
CA THR A 454 -5.16 18.60 -26.87
C THR A 454 -4.62 19.93 -26.38
N PHE A 455 -4.65 20.12 -25.06
CA PHE A 455 -4.11 21.31 -24.40
C PHE A 455 -3.36 20.92 -23.14
N ARG A 456 -2.48 21.81 -22.65
CA ARG A 456 -1.86 21.70 -21.33
C ARG A 456 -2.19 22.93 -20.50
N ALA A 457 -2.26 22.74 -19.19
CA ALA A 457 -2.31 23.82 -18.22
C ALA A 457 -0.94 23.96 -17.55
N GLY A 458 -0.47 25.18 -17.32
CA GLY A 458 0.77 25.47 -16.61
C GLY A 458 0.54 26.40 -15.43
N ASP A 459 1.19 26.11 -14.31
CA ASP A 459 1.17 26.92 -13.07
C ASP A 459 2.31 27.98 -13.03
N GLY A 460 3.11 28.07 -14.10
CA GLY A 460 4.32 28.90 -14.18
C GLY A 460 5.62 28.17 -13.83
N TRP A 461 5.55 26.95 -13.31
CA TRP A 461 6.68 26.11 -12.87
C TRP A 461 6.71 24.76 -13.57
N SER A 462 5.54 24.17 -13.77
CA SER A 462 5.31 22.88 -14.39
C SER A 462 4.09 22.94 -15.30
N VAL A 463 3.96 21.92 -16.14
CA VAL A 463 2.81 21.77 -17.05
C VAL A 463 2.13 20.43 -16.81
N SER A 464 0.82 20.42 -16.99
CA SER A 464 0.01 19.22 -16.89
C SER A 464 0.38 18.19 -17.96
N THR A 465 -0.02 16.94 -17.72
CA THR A 465 -0.24 16.03 -18.84
C THR A 465 -1.31 16.60 -19.79
N PRO A 466 -1.27 16.31 -21.10
CA PRO A 466 -2.27 16.86 -22.03
C PRO A 466 -3.70 16.47 -21.67
N GLY A 467 -4.59 17.46 -21.55
CA GLY A 467 -6.03 17.26 -21.55
C GLY A 467 -6.56 17.14 -22.98
N THR A 468 -7.52 16.26 -23.20
CA THR A 468 -8.14 16.02 -24.51
C THR A 468 -9.52 16.68 -24.57
N ILE A 469 -9.73 17.47 -25.63
CA ILE A 469 -11.05 17.98 -26.00
C ILE A 469 -11.56 17.16 -27.19
N VAL A 470 -12.68 16.51 -27.00
CA VAL A 470 -13.41 15.78 -28.05
C VAL A 470 -14.57 16.65 -28.52
N VAL A 471 -14.58 17.01 -29.81
CA VAL A 471 -15.67 17.78 -30.42
C VAL A 471 -16.48 16.88 -31.33
N GLN A 472 -17.72 16.62 -30.96
CA GLN A 472 -18.69 15.92 -31.79
C GLN A 472 -19.44 16.93 -32.66
N VAL A 473 -19.20 16.91 -33.97
CA VAL A 473 -19.88 17.75 -34.96
C VAL A 473 -21.04 16.97 -35.56
N ASN A 474 -22.26 17.41 -35.30
CA ASN A 474 -23.48 16.74 -35.75
C ASN A 474 -24.07 17.42 -36.99
N ASP A 475 -24.79 16.64 -37.79
CA ASP A 475 -25.63 17.17 -38.87
C ASP A 475 -26.86 17.84 -38.25
N GLY A 476 -26.83 19.15 -38.11
CA GLY A 476 -27.97 19.94 -37.62
C GLY A 476 -28.96 20.22 -38.75
N ALA A 477 -30.26 20.07 -38.49
CA ALA A 477 -31.29 20.43 -39.47
C ALA A 477 -31.26 21.95 -39.78
N ALA A 478 -31.31 22.31 -41.07
CA ALA A 478 -31.54 23.69 -41.51
C ALA A 478 -32.91 24.17 -40.99
N PRO A 479 -33.08 25.42 -40.53
CA PRO A 479 -34.40 25.95 -40.22
C PRO A 479 -35.25 25.98 -41.50
N SER A 480 -36.35 25.22 -41.51
CA SER A 480 -37.29 25.15 -42.62
C SER A 480 -37.96 26.51 -42.83
N GLN A 481 -37.68 27.20 -43.94
CA GLN A 481 -38.53 28.29 -44.40
C GLN A 481 -39.83 27.68 -44.98
N HIS A 482 -40.88 27.62 -44.17
CA HIS A 482 -42.24 27.47 -44.72
C HIS A 482 -42.70 28.82 -45.27
N VAL A 483 -42.52 29.01 -46.58
CA VAL A 483 -43.28 30.01 -47.34
C VAL A 483 -44.71 29.48 -47.48
N VAL A 484 -45.64 30.04 -46.72
CA VAL A 484 -47.07 29.79 -46.88
C VAL A 484 -47.60 30.67 -48.00
N PHE A 485 -47.88 30.08 -49.17
CA PHE A 485 -48.75 30.70 -50.17
C PHE A 485 -50.20 30.35 -49.82
N LEU A 486 -51.01 31.33 -49.42
CA LEU A 486 -52.46 31.21 -49.39
C LEU A 486 -53.03 31.60 -50.77
N PRO A 487 -53.90 30.78 -51.40
CA PRO A 487 -54.56 31.14 -52.63
C PRO A 487 -55.69 32.16 -52.40
N ILE A 488 -55.85 33.06 -53.36
CA ILE A 488 -56.96 34.02 -53.46
C ILE A 488 -58.24 33.25 -53.80
N ALA A 489 -59.32 33.50 -53.07
CA ALA A 489 -60.69 33.23 -53.52
C ALA A 489 -61.51 34.53 -53.46
N SER A 490 -61.86 35.04 -54.65
CA SER A 490 -62.91 36.05 -54.86
C SER A 490 -64.28 35.36 -54.86
N LYS A 491 -65.19 35.77 -53.98
CA LYS A 491 -66.34 36.66 -54.25
C LYS A 491 -67.19 36.83 -53.00
#